data_AF-A0A345QMV1-F1
#
_entry.id   AF-A0A345QMV1-F1
#
_cell.length_a   1.000
_cell.length_b   1.000
_cell.length_c   1.000
_cell.angle_alpha   90.00
_cell.angle_beta   90.00
_cell.angle_gamma   90.00
#
_symmetry.space_group_name_H-M   'P 1'
#
loop_
_entity.id
_entity.type
_entity.pdbx_description
1 polymer ?
#
loop_
_entity_poly.entity_id
_entity_poly.type
_entity_poly.pdbx_seq_one_letter_code
_entity_poly.pdbx_strand_id
1 'polypeptide(L)'
;MNSGFKQVTFGLCALSTALILLGCAETTPDVAISEPDPDLVFVGGYRGPADDCQLVGESAFAADFLDDAANLVACPTGSVAMESLMAETGAAIITQTNSFTFFSIPFR
;
A
#
# COMPACT_ATOMS: atom_id res chain seq x y z
N MET A 1 7.15 24.36 -45.66
CA MET A 1 6.08 24.94 -46.49
C MET A 1 5.12 23.85 -46.94
N ASN A 2 3.84 24.21 -46.97
CA ASN A 2 2.63 23.39 -46.98
C ASN A 2 2.42 22.41 -48.15
N SER A 3 1.47 21.48 -47.90
CA SER A 3 0.41 20.95 -48.79
C SER A 3 0.51 19.42 -48.94
N GLY A 4 -0.50 18.59 -48.70
CA GLY A 4 -1.89 18.76 -48.28
C GLY A 4 -2.51 17.36 -48.24
N PHE A 5 -3.08 16.95 -47.11
CA PHE A 5 -3.81 15.68 -47.03
C PHE A 5 -5.30 15.95 -47.26
N LYS A 6 -5.83 15.26 -48.27
CA LYS A 6 -7.12 15.48 -48.91
C LYS A 6 -8.31 15.41 -47.95
N GLN A 7 -9.21 16.38 -48.16
CA GLN A 7 -10.60 16.43 -47.71
C GLN A 7 -11.35 15.14 -48.10
N VAL A 8 -11.88 14.41 -47.11
CA VAL A 8 -12.90 13.37 -47.34
C VAL A 8 -14.19 13.88 -46.72
N THR A 9 -14.93 14.64 -47.53
CA THR A 9 -16.31 15.04 -47.28
C THR A 9 -17.20 13.81 -47.37
N PHE A 10 -17.63 13.27 -46.23
CA PHE A 10 -18.81 12.40 -46.14
C PHE A 10 -19.83 13.11 -45.24
N GLY A 11 -20.82 13.71 -45.89
CA GLY A 11 -22.03 14.16 -45.21
C GLY A 11 -22.91 12.96 -44.89
N LEU A 12 -23.37 12.87 -43.64
CA LEU A 12 -24.64 12.25 -43.29
C LEU A 12 -25.12 12.79 -41.94
N CYS A 13 -26.41 13.09 -41.87
CA CYS A 13 -27.14 13.60 -40.72
C CYS A 13 -26.95 12.75 -39.45
N ALA A 14 -26.68 13.40 -38.32
CA ALA A 14 -27.35 13.12 -37.04
C ALA A 14 -27.04 14.22 -36.03
N LEU A 15 -28.10 14.76 -35.42
CA LEU A 15 -28.05 15.52 -34.17
C LEU A 15 -27.16 14.81 -33.15
N SER A 16 -26.22 15.53 -32.55
CA SER A 16 -25.73 15.28 -31.19
C SER A 16 -25.03 16.53 -30.68
N THR A 17 -25.84 17.45 -30.15
CA THR A 17 -25.37 18.48 -29.21
C THR A 17 -24.86 17.76 -27.96
N ALA A 18 -23.56 17.64 -27.80
CA ALA A 18 -22.94 17.28 -26.53
C ALA A 18 -21.79 18.24 -26.25
N LEU A 19 -22.12 19.36 -25.61
CA LEU A 19 -21.19 20.15 -24.81
C LEU A 19 -20.56 19.19 -23.78
N ILE A 20 -19.29 18.85 -23.94
CA ILE A 20 -18.50 18.31 -22.85
C ILE A 20 -17.64 19.45 -22.36
N LEU A 21 -18.08 20.05 -21.25
CA LEU A 21 -17.27 20.95 -20.44
C LEU A 21 -15.97 20.22 -20.08
N LEU A 22 -14.85 20.71 -20.59
CA LEU A 22 -13.52 20.45 -20.02
C LEU A 22 -13.50 21.07 -18.62
N GLY A 23 -14.03 20.32 -17.65
CA GLY A 23 -13.86 20.60 -16.24
C GLY A 23 -12.38 20.47 -15.90
N CYS A 24 -11.77 21.58 -15.51
CA CYS A 24 -10.49 21.62 -14.84
C CYS A 24 -10.63 20.83 -13.53
N ALA A 25 -10.18 19.58 -13.51
CA ALA A 25 -9.87 18.94 -12.24
C ALA A 25 -8.50 19.48 -11.82
N GLU A 26 -8.51 20.50 -10.96
CA GLU A 26 -7.35 20.78 -10.12
C GLU A 26 -7.01 19.49 -9.37
N THR A 27 -5.92 18.85 -9.76
CA THR A 27 -5.21 17.91 -8.90
C THR A 27 -4.75 18.72 -7.69
N THR A 28 -5.61 18.83 -6.70
CA THR A 28 -5.20 19.16 -5.34
C THR A 28 -4.28 18.01 -4.92
N PRO A 29 -3.02 18.28 -4.51
CA PRO A 29 -2.25 17.26 -3.84
C PRO A 29 -3.06 16.89 -2.60
N ASP A 30 -3.57 15.67 -2.58
CA ASP A 30 -4.12 15.06 -1.39
C ASP A 30 -3.03 15.17 -0.34
N VAL A 31 -3.20 16.12 0.58
CA VAL A 31 -2.34 16.23 1.76
C VAL A 31 -2.67 14.99 2.54
N ALA A 32 -1.91 13.92 2.29
CA ALA A 32 -1.99 12.69 3.04
C ALA A 32 -1.66 13.08 4.48
N ILE A 33 -2.72 13.31 5.26
CA ILE A 33 -2.62 13.37 6.71
C ILE A 33 -2.22 11.95 7.09
N SER A 34 -0.92 11.73 7.30
CA SER A 34 -0.43 10.46 7.84
C SER A 34 -1.08 10.28 9.19
N GLU A 35 -2.10 9.43 9.26
CA GLU A 35 -2.70 9.05 10.53
C GLU A 35 -1.59 8.48 11.43
N PRO A 36 -1.58 8.83 12.73
CA PRO A 36 -0.59 8.27 13.64
C PRO A 36 -0.68 6.74 13.62
N ASP A 37 0.47 6.08 13.78
CA ASP A 37 0.46 4.64 13.96
C ASP A 37 -0.42 4.26 15.17
N PRO A 38 -1.17 3.14 15.08
CA PRO A 38 -1.95 2.65 16.19
C PRO A 38 -1.06 2.25 17.37
N ASP A 39 -1.67 2.02 18.53
CA ASP A 39 -0.94 1.50 19.68
C ASP A 39 -0.49 0.05 19.44
N LEU A 40 0.83 -0.16 19.47
CA LEU A 40 1.49 -1.43 19.20
C LEU A 40 2.29 -1.87 20.42
N VAL A 41 2.08 -3.13 20.83
CA VAL A 41 2.85 -3.74 21.91
C VAL A 41 3.98 -4.56 21.28
N PHE A 42 5.23 -4.12 21.42
CA PHE A 42 6.38 -4.88 20.95
C PHE A 42 6.94 -5.78 22.05
N VAL A 43 7.03 -7.08 21.78
CA VAL A 43 7.48 -8.09 22.74
C VAL A 43 9.00 -8.30 22.67
N GLY A 44 9.60 -8.10 21.49
CA GLY A 44 11.02 -8.25 21.24
C GLY A 44 11.33 -8.37 19.74
N GLY A 45 12.60 -8.43 19.37
CA GLY A 45 12.98 -8.67 17.96
C GLY A 45 12.70 -10.11 17.52
N TYR A 46 12.28 -10.29 16.27
CA TYR A 46 11.77 -11.55 15.73
C TYR A 46 12.84 -12.63 15.58
N ARG A 47 13.95 -12.35 14.88
CA ARG A 47 15.09 -13.30 14.73
C ARG A 47 16.11 -13.20 15.86
N GLY A 48 15.93 -12.23 16.76
CA GLY A 48 16.82 -11.98 17.89
C GLY A 48 16.62 -10.57 18.45
N PRO A 49 17.21 -10.25 19.60
CA PRO A 49 16.96 -8.99 20.32
C PRO A 49 17.38 -7.72 19.57
N ALA A 50 18.21 -7.84 18.53
CA ALA A 50 18.68 -6.73 17.69
C ALA A 50 18.05 -6.72 16.29
N ASP A 51 17.02 -7.55 16.04
CA ASP A 51 16.28 -7.52 14.77
C ASP A 51 15.39 -6.29 14.70
N ASP A 52 15.45 -5.58 13.58
CA ASP A 52 14.57 -4.44 13.30
C ASP A 52 13.11 -4.88 13.13
N CYS A 53 12.89 -6.13 12.68
CA CYS A 53 11.58 -6.73 12.68
C CYS A 53 11.23 -7.22 14.08
N GLN A 54 10.08 -6.82 14.60
CA GLN A 54 9.67 -7.05 15.98
C GLN A 54 8.42 -7.94 16.07
N LEU A 55 8.40 -8.81 17.08
CA LEU A 55 7.20 -9.54 17.50
C LEU A 55 6.20 -8.58 18.12
N VAL A 56 4.97 -8.66 17.64
CA VAL A 56 3.85 -7.83 18.09
C VAL A 56 2.98 -8.67 19.04
N GLY A 57 2.70 -8.11 20.21
CA GLY A 57 1.80 -8.65 21.21
C GLY A 57 0.38 -8.10 21.06
N GLU A 58 -0.49 -8.54 21.95
CA GLU A 58 -1.91 -8.15 21.92
C GLU A 58 -2.09 -6.66 22.19
N SER A 59 -2.80 -6.00 21.27
CA SER A 59 -3.28 -4.64 21.40
C SER A 59 -4.65 -4.53 20.71
N ALA A 60 -5.35 -3.40 20.89
CA ALA A 60 -6.63 -3.17 20.23
C ALA A 60 -6.54 -3.23 18.69
N PHE A 61 -5.36 -2.93 18.12
CA PHE A 61 -5.11 -3.05 16.68
C PHE A 61 -4.65 -4.45 16.29
N ALA A 62 -3.74 -5.05 17.07
CA ALA A 62 -3.11 -6.32 16.72
C ALA A 62 -4.01 -7.54 16.95
N ALA A 63 -5.05 -7.43 17.79
CA ALA A 63 -5.89 -8.55 18.21
C ALA A 63 -6.50 -9.36 17.05
N ASP A 64 -6.90 -8.70 15.96
CA ASP A 64 -7.49 -9.36 14.79
C ASP A 64 -6.47 -10.13 13.92
N PHE A 65 -5.17 -9.92 14.17
CA PHE A 65 -4.08 -10.50 13.38
C PHE A 65 -3.24 -11.52 14.15
N LEU A 66 -3.45 -11.63 15.46
CA LEU A 66 -2.79 -12.62 16.30
C LEU A 66 -3.40 -14.01 16.08
N ASP A 67 -2.55 -15.01 16.00
CA ASP A 67 -2.92 -16.39 15.72
C ASP A 67 -2.09 -17.33 16.61
N ASP A 68 -2.70 -18.41 17.10
CA ASP A 68 -2.04 -19.37 18.00
C ASP A 68 -1.06 -20.31 17.29
N ALA A 69 -1.05 -20.29 15.95
CA ALA A 69 -0.14 -21.04 15.08
C ALA A 69 0.85 -20.16 14.31
N ALA A 70 0.84 -18.84 14.51
CA ALA A 70 1.77 -17.92 13.83
C ALA A 70 2.22 -16.73 14.70
N ASN A 71 3.43 -16.25 14.44
CA ASN A 71 3.93 -15.00 14.99
C ASN A 71 3.45 -13.81 14.15
N LEU A 72 2.88 -12.81 14.81
CA LEU A 72 2.67 -11.50 14.21
C LEU A 72 3.96 -10.67 14.30
N VAL A 73 4.51 -10.30 13.14
CA VAL A 73 5.78 -9.58 13.03
C VAL A 73 5.56 -8.24 12.34
N ALA A 74 6.05 -7.17 12.94
CA ALA A 74 6.08 -5.83 12.36
C ALA A 74 7.51 -5.46 11.99
N CYS A 75 7.75 -5.13 10.72
CA CYS A 75 9.02 -4.55 10.28
C CYS A 75 8.82 -3.09 9.89
N PRO A 76 9.82 -2.20 10.10
CA PRO A 76 9.73 -0.85 9.60
C PRO A 76 9.51 -0.86 8.08
N THR A 77 8.49 -0.15 7.61
CA THR A 77 8.07 -0.16 6.21
C THR A 77 9.22 0.31 5.31
N GLY A 78 9.57 -0.52 4.32
CA GLY A 78 10.68 -0.23 3.39
C GLY A 78 12.09 -0.47 3.94
N SER A 79 12.21 -1.10 5.11
CA SER A 79 13.53 -1.49 5.65
C SER A 79 14.13 -2.70 4.93
N VAL A 80 15.46 -2.78 4.94
CA VAL A 80 16.21 -3.97 4.45
C VAL A 80 15.86 -5.23 5.23
N ALA A 81 15.50 -5.10 6.52
CA ALA A 81 15.08 -6.20 7.36
C ALA A 81 13.76 -6.79 6.88
N MET A 82 12.81 -5.95 6.45
CA MET A 82 11.54 -6.36 5.84
C MET A 82 11.77 -7.14 4.54
N GLU A 83 12.57 -6.60 3.62
CA GLU A 83 12.89 -7.28 2.35
C GLU A 83 13.54 -8.65 2.59
N SER A 84 14.48 -8.71 3.53
CA SER A 84 15.16 -9.95 3.93
C SER A 84 14.18 -10.95 4.55
N LEU A 85 13.29 -10.50 5.43
CA LEU A 85 12.26 -11.34 6.04
C LEU A 85 11.36 -11.97 4.97
N MET A 86 10.89 -11.18 4.01
CA MET A 86 10.06 -11.67 2.91
C MET A 86 10.81 -12.68 2.04
N ALA A 87 12.08 -12.42 1.74
CA ALA A 87 12.91 -13.33 0.95
C ALA A 87 13.18 -14.67 1.67
N GLU A 88 13.41 -14.63 2.98
CA GLU A 88 13.71 -15.81 3.81
C GLU A 88 12.48 -16.68 4.09
N THR A 89 11.35 -16.05 4.36
CA THR A 89 10.14 -16.74 4.86
C THR A 89 9.07 -16.93 3.79
N GLY A 90 9.08 -16.12 2.73
CA GLY A 90 7.98 -16.02 1.78
C GLY A 90 6.71 -15.40 2.41
N ALA A 91 6.84 -14.72 3.55
CA ALA A 91 5.70 -14.15 4.26
C ALA A 91 4.99 -13.07 3.43
N ALA A 92 3.66 -13.13 3.45
CA ALA A 92 2.82 -12.13 2.82
C ALA A 92 2.52 -10.99 3.81
N ILE A 93 2.39 -9.78 3.26
CA ILE A 93 1.92 -8.61 4.02
C ILE A 93 0.44 -8.83 4.34
N ILE A 94 0.09 -8.74 5.62
CA ILE A 94 -1.32 -8.81 6.05
C ILE A 94 -1.95 -7.43 6.18
N THR A 95 -1.17 -6.45 6.65
CA THR A 95 -1.57 -5.06 6.80
C THR A 95 -0.33 -4.15 6.89
N GLN A 96 -0.53 -2.86 6.78
CA GLN A 96 0.51 -1.85 6.84
C GLN A 96 -0.03 -0.58 7.50
N THR A 97 0.82 0.06 8.30
CA THR A 97 0.63 1.38 8.87
C THR A 97 1.71 2.32 8.31
N ASN A 98 1.72 3.59 8.73
CA ASN A 98 2.70 4.56 8.23
C ASN A 98 4.14 4.10 8.52
N SER A 99 4.40 3.57 9.73
CA SER A 99 5.75 3.18 10.12
C SER A 99 6.05 1.69 9.93
N PHE A 100 5.04 0.81 9.94
CA PHE A 100 5.25 -0.64 10.01
C PHE A 100 4.45 -1.44 8.99
N THR A 101 5.07 -2.50 8.49
CA THR A 101 4.43 -3.53 7.67
C THR A 101 4.36 -4.82 8.46
N PHE A 102 3.17 -5.43 8.48
CA PHE A 102 2.87 -6.59 9.31
C PHE A 102 2.85 -7.87 8.48
N PHE A 103 3.37 -8.93 9.08
CA PHE A 103 3.48 -10.26 8.52
C PHE A 103 2.97 -11.28 9.54
N SER A 104 2.26 -12.30 9.06
CA SER A 104 1.96 -13.49 9.86
C SER A 104 2.91 -14.61 9.45
N ILE A 105 3.69 -15.13 10.38
CA ILE A 105 4.72 -16.15 10.13
C ILE A 105 4.39 -17.42 10.91
N PRO A 106 3.97 -18.50 10.24
CA PRO A 106 3.67 -19.77 10.89
C PRO A 106 4.86 -20.31 11.69
N PHE A 107 4.57 -20.94 12.83
CA PHE A 107 5.60 -21.72 13.53
C PHE A 107 6.09 -22.87 12.63
N ARG A 108 7.41 -23.11 12.66
CA ARG A 108 8.05 -24.24 11.95
C ARG A 108 8.46 -25.33 12.93
#